data_AF-A0A6I4NRB1-F1
#
_entry.id   AF-A0A6I4NRB1-F1
#
_cell.length_a   1.000
_cell.length_b   1.000
_cell.length_c   1.000
_cell.angle_alpha   90.00
_cell.angle_beta   90.00
_cell.angle_gamma   90.00
#
_symmetry.space_group_name_H-M   'P 1'
#
loop_
_entity.id
_entity.type
_entity.pdbx_description
1 polymer ?
#
loop_
_entity_poly.entity_id
_entity_poly.type
_entity_poly.pdbx_seq_one_letter_code
_entity_poly.pdbx_strand_id
1 'polypeptide(L)'
;MKQQQINEWKEKYGQIYELPVEDKVAYLREPKMTAFRHAFNAMQKDGEMAFGEVMLNDLFIGGDEEIKTNDEYFFAARKELANFFIFDDAEIVSEGKNSVIIIGEEKCTVRLISRQDIKIAEKKNPSSKPFVTQEKLFEMICLEKTAAFADKENAAIRFPLYQAIEKLQNKKVATLKKL
;
A
#
# COMPACT_ATOMS: atom_id res chain seq x y z
N MET A 1 -8.35 -28.93 1.37
CA MET A 1 -7.19 -28.60 0.51
C MET A 1 -6.03 -29.57 0.77
N LYS A 2 -5.20 -29.92 -0.22
CA LYS A 2 -4.03 -30.81 -0.01
C LYS A 2 -2.79 -29.99 0.37
N GLN A 3 -1.95 -30.50 1.28
CA GLN A 3 -0.71 -29.84 1.71
C GLN A 3 0.24 -29.50 0.55
N GLN A 4 0.27 -30.34 -0.49
CA GLN A 4 1.06 -30.10 -1.70
C GLN A 4 0.68 -28.77 -2.39
N GLN A 5 -0.62 -28.48 -2.53
CA GLN A 5 -1.12 -27.25 -3.14
C GLN A 5 -0.69 -26.02 -2.34
N ILE A 6 -0.73 -26.12 -1.01
CA ILE A 6 -0.27 -25.05 -0.10
C ILE A 6 1.21 -24.75 -0.34
N ASN A 7 2.03 -25.81 -0.46
CA ASN A 7 3.47 -25.66 -0.67
C ASN A 7 3.77 -25.04 -2.03
N GLU A 8 3.11 -25.51 -3.10
CA GLU A 8 3.26 -24.95 -4.46
C GLU A 8 2.87 -23.47 -4.51
N TRP A 9 1.77 -23.10 -3.84
CA TRP A 9 1.37 -21.69 -3.75
C TRP A 9 2.33 -20.84 -2.92
N LYS A 10 2.85 -21.37 -1.80
CA LYS A 10 3.84 -20.65 -1.00
C LYS A 10 5.15 -20.43 -1.75
N GLU A 11 5.59 -21.41 -2.53
CA GLU A 11 6.77 -21.27 -3.39
C GLU A 11 6.55 -20.21 -4.47
N LYS A 12 5.36 -20.19 -5.08
CA LYS A 12 5.05 -19.27 -6.19
C LYS A 12 4.74 -17.84 -5.73
N TYR A 13 4.02 -17.68 -4.62
CA TYR A 13 3.43 -16.41 -4.21
C TYR A 13 3.98 -15.86 -2.88
N GLY A 14 4.73 -16.67 -2.12
CA GLY A 14 5.21 -16.33 -0.79
C GLY A 14 4.16 -16.60 0.28
N GLN A 15 3.85 -15.60 1.10
CA GLN A 15 2.81 -15.76 2.12
C GLN A 15 1.43 -15.85 1.45
N ILE A 16 0.63 -16.81 1.92
CA ILE A 16 -0.75 -17.02 1.49
C ILE A 16 -1.68 -16.97 2.69
N TYR A 17 -2.94 -16.63 2.41
CA TYR A 17 -3.99 -16.42 3.39
C TYR A 17 -5.23 -17.18 2.97
N GLU A 18 -5.96 -17.69 3.96
CA GLU A 18 -7.29 -18.26 3.77
C GLU A 18 -8.32 -17.21 4.21
N LEU A 19 -9.30 -16.93 3.35
CA LEU A 19 -10.42 -16.04 3.60
C LEU A 19 -11.71 -16.87 3.59
N PRO A 20 -12.15 -17.36 4.76
CA PRO A 20 -13.42 -18.04 4.88
C PRO A 20 -14.57 -17.03 4.80
N VAL A 21 -15.61 -17.35 4.04
CA VAL A 21 -16.85 -16.59 3.94
C VAL A 21 -18.01 -17.58 4.04
N GLU A 22 -18.53 -17.75 5.25
CA GLU A 22 -19.56 -18.75 5.58
C GLU A 22 -19.19 -20.17 5.12
N ASP A 23 -19.89 -20.71 4.13
CA ASP A 23 -19.67 -22.05 3.55
C ASP A 23 -18.62 -22.08 2.44
N LYS A 24 -18.04 -20.93 2.08
CA LYS A 24 -17.07 -20.76 0.99
C LYS A 24 -15.69 -20.36 1.51
N VAL A 25 -14.67 -20.61 0.69
CA VAL A 25 -13.29 -20.22 1.01
C VAL A 25 -12.56 -19.65 -0.21
N ALA A 26 -11.94 -18.49 -0.05
CA ALA A 26 -10.98 -17.94 -0.99
C ALA A 26 -9.56 -18.08 -0.44
N TYR A 27 -8.59 -18.31 -1.31
CA TYR A 27 -7.18 -18.28 -0.97
C TYR A 27 -6.54 -17.09 -1.66
N LEU A 28 -5.80 -16.30 -0.88
CA LEU A 28 -5.22 -15.04 -1.33
C LEU A 28 -3.70 -15.05 -1.15
N ARG A 29 -2.99 -14.38 -2.05
CA ARG A 29 -1.57 -14.03 -1.85
C ARG A 29 -1.44 -12.71 -1.09
N GLU A 30 -0.29 -12.49 -0.49
CA GLU A 30 0.06 -11.19 0.10
C GLU A 30 0.03 -10.05 -0.95
N PRO A 31 -0.53 -8.87 -0.61
CA PRO A 31 -0.57 -7.75 -1.51
C PRO A 31 0.81 -7.13 -1.70
N LYS A 32 1.14 -6.88 -2.97
CA LYS A 32 2.31 -6.10 -3.38
C LYS A 32 1.88 -4.68 -3.74
N MET A 33 2.82 -3.74 -3.80
CA MET A 33 2.52 -2.36 -4.20
C MET A 33 1.79 -2.26 -5.55
N THR A 34 2.05 -3.16 -6.50
CA THR A 34 1.30 -3.20 -7.76
C THR A 34 -0.20 -3.43 -7.57
N ALA A 35 -0.61 -4.33 -6.67
CA ALA A 35 -2.04 -4.56 -6.38
C ALA A 35 -2.69 -3.30 -5.80
N PHE A 36 -2.00 -2.62 -4.87
CA PHE A 36 -2.45 -1.32 -4.35
C PHE A 36 -2.53 -0.26 -5.45
N ARG A 37 -1.53 -0.14 -6.32
CA ARG A 37 -1.58 0.83 -7.43
C ARG A 37 -2.79 0.58 -8.34
N HIS A 38 -3.10 -0.66 -8.67
CA HIS A 38 -4.27 -1.01 -9.47
C HIS A 38 -5.57 -0.66 -8.74
N ALA A 39 -5.71 -1.11 -7.49
CA ALA A 39 -6.92 -0.90 -6.70
C ALA A 39 -7.19 0.58 -6.42
N PHE A 40 -6.18 1.36 -6.04
CA PHE A 40 -6.33 2.82 -5.83
C PHE A 40 -6.63 3.56 -7.14
N ASN A 41 -6.11 3.10 -8.28
CA ASN A 41 -6.41 3.71 -9.57
C ASN A 41 -7.86 3.43 -10.00
N ALA A 42 -8.37 2.22 -9.72
CA ALA A 42 -9.78 1.90 -9.91
C ALA A 42 -10.66 2.71 -8.95
N MET A 43 -10.26 2.83 -7.68
CA MET A 43 -10.97 3.63 -6.68
C MET A 43 -11.14 5.10 -7.08
N GLN A 44 -10.10 5.70 -7.66
CA GLN A 44 -10.16 7.09 -8.15
C GLN A 44 -11.18 7.28 -9.28
N LYS A 45 -11.52 6.22 -10.02
CA LYS A 45 -12.44 6.26 -11.16
C LYS A 45 -13.86 5.88 -10.76
N ASP A 46 -13.99 4.78 -10.03
CA ASP A 46 -15.25 4.05 -9.85
C ASP A 46 -15.58 3.82 -8.35
N GLY A 47 -14.84 4.43 -7.43
CA GLY A 47 -15.13 4.43 -5.99
C GLY A 47 -14.64 3.22 -5.21
N GLU A 48 -14.97 3.15 -3.92
CA GLU A 48 -14.45 2.13 -3.01
C GLU A 48 -14.89 0.69 -3.33
N MET A 49 -15.94 0.53 -4.14
CA MET A 49 -16.38 -0.80 -4.59
C MET A 49 -15.34 -1.39 -5.55
N ALA A 50 -14.94 -0.60 -6.55
CA ALA A 50 -13.93 -0.98 -7.53
C ALA A 50 -12.56 -1.26 -6.89
N PHE A 51 -12.24 -0.60 -5.78
CA PHE A 51 -11.06 -0.97 -4.97
C PHE A 51 -11.13 -2.42 -4.51
N GLY A 52 -12.25 -2.80 -3.88
CA GLY A 52 -12.47 -4.15 -3.35
C GLY A 52 -12.47 -5.20 -4.46
N GLU A 53 -13.13 -4.91 -5.58
CA GLU A 53 -13.17 -5.80 -6.75
C GLU A 53 -11.78 -6.06 -7.32
N VAL A 54 -11.02 -5.00 -7.62
CA VAL A 54 -9.67 -5.13 -8.19
C VAL A 54 -8.74 -5.83 -7.22
N MET A 55 -8.82 -5.50 -5.93
CA MET A 55 -7.95 -6.09 -4.94
C MET A 55 -8.25 -7.57 -4.72
N LEU A 56 -9.52 -7.95 -4.57
CA LEU A 56 -9.90 -9.35 -4.43
C LEU A 56 -9.45 -10.15 -5.66
N ASN A 57 -9.67 -9.62 -6.88
CA ASN A 57 -9.23 -10.27 -8.12
C ASN A 57 -7.71 -10.41 -8.21
N ASP A 58 -6.94 -9.35 -7.88
CA ASP A 58 -5.48 -9.37 -7.98
C ASP A 58 -4.83 -10.35 -6.97
N LEU A 59 -5.47 -10.54 -5.80
CA LEU A 59 -4.94 -11.38 -4.74
C LEU A 59 -5.43 -12.83 -4.78
N PHE A 60 -6.56 -13.11 -5.44
CA PHE A 60 -7.14 -14.44 -5.51
C PHE A 60 -6.24 -15.43 -6.26
N ILE A 61 -5.85 -16.52 -5.58
CA ILE A 61 -5.01 -17.60 -6.14
C ILE A 61 -5.76 -18.93 -6.25
N GLY A 62 -6.95 -19.04 -5.67
CA GLY A 62 -7.84 -20.20 -5.79
C GLY A 62 -8.95 -20.19 -4.74
N GLY A 63 -9.80 -21.22 -4.76
CA GLY A 63 -10.96 -21.35 -3.88
C GLY A 63 -12.28 -21.21 -4.63
N ASP A 64 -13.33 -20.83 -3.91
CA ASP A 64 -14.69 -20.64 -4.45
C ASP A 64 -14.81 -19.31 -5.19
N GLU A 65 -15.00 -19.38 -6.51
CA GLU A 65 -15.15 -18.22 -7.41
C GLU A 65 -16.40 -17.36 -7.10
N GLU A 66 -17.39 -17.93 -6.41
CA GLU A 66 -18.59 -17.20 -5.96
C GLU A 66 -18.25 -16.02 -5.04
N ILE A 67 -17.14 -16.08 -4.29
CA ILE A 67 -16.68 -14.96 -3.45
C ILE A 67 -16.37 -13.70 -4.28
N LYS A 68 -16.04 -13.85 -5.57
CA LYS A 68 -15.79 -12.73 -6.48
C LYS A 68 -17.01 -12.32 -7.31
N THR A 69 -17.97 -13.22 -7.47
CA THR A 69 -19.02 -13.09 -8.51
C THR A 69 -20.43 -13.00 -7.92
N ASN A 70 -20.62 -13.32 -6.65
CA ASN A 70 -21.88 -13.15 -5.92
C ASN A 70 -21.74 -12.02 -4.90
N ASP A 71 -22.66 -11.07 -4.94
CA ASP A 71 -22.64 -9.84 -4.14
C ASP A 71 -22.60 -10.10 -2.62
N GLU A 72 -23.33 -11.10 -2.13
CA GLU A 72 -23.42 -11.38 -0.68
C GLU A 72 -22.06 -11.82 -0.14
N TYR A 73 -21.41 -12.77 -0.81
CA TYR A 73 -20.07 -13.23 -0.43
C TYR A 73 -19.01 -12.15 -0.68
N PHE A 74 -19.13 -11.40 -1.77
CA PHE A 74 -18.21 -10.33 -2.10
C PHE A 74 -18.21 -9.20 -1.05
N PHE A 75 -19.38 -8.78 -0.57
CA PHE A 75 -19.46 -7.72 0.44
C PHE A 75 -18.84 -8.15 1.78
N ALA A 76 -19.03 -9.40 2.18
CA ALA A 76 -18.38 -9.96 3.36
C ALA A 76 -16.85 -10.01 3.18
N ALA A 77 -16.37 -10.54 2.06
CA ALA A 77 -14.96 -10.61 1.72
C ALA A 77 -14.29 -9.23 1.66
N ARG A 78 -14.93 -8.25 1.00
CA ARG A 78 -14.44 -6.87 0.88
C ARG A 78 -14.22 -6.22 2.24
N LYS A 79 -15.12 -6.45 3.19
CA LYS A 79 -15.00 -5.90 4.55
C LYS A 79 -13.77 -6.47 5.27
N GLU A 80 -13.53 -7.76 5.14
CA GLU A 80 -12.35 -8.39 5.75
C GLU A 80 -11.05 -7.95 5.09
N LEU A 81 -11.04 -7.82 3.76
CA LEU A 81 -9.92 -7.27 3.01
C LEU A 81 -9.51 -5.88 3.49
N ALA A 82 -10.46 -5.02 3.86
CA ALA A 82 -10.15 -3.69 4.38
C ALA A 82 -9.32 -3.74 5.68
N ASN A 83 -9.55 -4.74 6.54
CA ASN A 83 -8.76 -4.96 7.76
C ASN A 83 -7.37 -5.55 7.44
N PHE A 84 -7.30 -6.40 6.42
CA PHE A 84 -6.08 -7.06 5.99
C PHE A 84 -5.01 -6.08 5.44
N PHE A 85 -5.42 -4.89 4.97
CA PHE A 85 -4.50 -3.89 4.39
C PHE A 85 -4.01 -2.81 5.35
N ILE A 86 -4.20 -3.00 6.66
CA ILE A 86 -3.74 -2.04 7.67
C ILE A 86 -2.28 -2.33 7.99
N PHE A 87 -1.38 -1.46 7.52
CA PHE A 87 0.02 -1.46 7.92
C PHE A 87 0.24 -0.53 9.10
N ASP A 88 1.20 -0.89 9.95
CA ASP A 88 1.62 -0.03 11.06
C ASP A 88 2.18 1.30 10.54
N ASP A 89 1.86 2.37 11.26
CA ASP A 89 2.39 3.70 10.98
C ASP A 89 3.91 3.72 11.20
N ALA A 90 4.64 4.40 10.31
CA ALA A 90 6.05 4.64 10.51
C ALA A 90 6.30 5.64 11.66
N GLU A 91 7.34 5.40 12.45
CA GLU A 91 7.87 6.39 13.38
C GLU A 91 8.74 7.41 12.64
N ILE A 92 8.66 8.69 13.03
CA ILE A 92 9.44 9.78 12.44
C ILE A 92 10.24 10.49 13.54
N VAL A 93 11.56 10.34 13.51
CA VAL A 93 12.49 11.03 14.42
C VAL A 93 13.15 12.19 13.69
N SER A 94 13.28 13.35 14.35
CA SER A 94 13.99 14.50 13.77
C SER A 94 15.48 14.44 14.07
N GLU A 95 16.33 14.58 13.06
CA GLU A 95 17.79 14.55 13.19
C GLU A 95 18.38 15.80 12.52
N GLY A 96 18.55 16.87 13.30
CA GLY A 96 18.97 18.17 12.79
C GLY A 96 17.98 18.73 11.77
N LYS A 97 18.40 18.83 10.50
CA LYS A 97 17.56 19.28 9.38
C LYS A 97 16.87 18.12 8.64
N ASN A 98 17.19 16.89 8.99
CA ASN A 98 16.70 15.68 8.36
C ASN A 98 15.63 15.00 9.22
N SER A 99 15.00 13.99 8.67
CA SER A 99 14.08 13.12 9.40
C SER A 99 14.44 11.67 9.13
N VAL A 100 14.44 10.85 10.18
CA VAL A 100 14.61 9.41 10.10
C VAL A 100 13.23 8.78 10.18
N ILE A 101 12.86 8.03 9.15
CA ILE A 101 11.62 7.25 9.07
C ILE A 101 11.97 5.81 9.45
N ILE A 102 11.30 5.27 10.47
CA ILE A 102 11.53 3.94 11.03
C ILE A 102 10.27 3.09 10.82
N ILE A 103 10.44 1.90 10.25
CA ILE A 103 9.38 0.93 9.94
C ILE A 103 9.86 -0.45 10.41
N GLY A 104 9.44 -0.88 11.59
CA GLY A 104 10.02 -2.06 12.25
C GLY A 104 11.52 -1.85 12.52
N GLU A 105 12.35 -2.77 12.03
CA GLU A 105 13.82 -2.68 12.13
C GLU A 105 14.46 -1.85 11.00
N GLU A 106 13.67 -1.49 9.99
CA GLU A 106 14.14 -0.80 8.79
C GLU A 106 14.07 0.71 8.98
N LYS A 107 15.05 1.44 8.45
CA LYS A 107 15.04 2.90 8.50
C LYS A 107 15.61 3.57 7.26
N CYS A 108 15.14 4.78 7.01
CA CYS A 108 15.73 5.68 6.03
C CYS A 108 15.80 7.11 6.55
N THR A 109 16.84 7.82 6.12
CA THR A 109 17.05 9.23 6.43
C THR A 109 16.69 10.06 5.21
N VAL A 110 15.75 11.00 5.37
CA VAL A 110 15.33 11.93 4.33
C VAL A 110 15.69 13.36 4.71
N ARG A 111 16.13 14.16 3.73
CA ARG A 111 16.28 15.61 3.92
C ARG A 111 14.92 16.31 3.95
N LEU A 112 14.92 17.58 4.33
CA LEU A 112 13.74 18.45 4.23
C LEU A 112 13.14 18.44 2.81
N ILE A 113 11.82 18.27 2.75
CA ILE A 113 11.03 18.33 1.52
C ILE A 113 10.74 19.79 1.17
N SER A 114 11.15 20.21 -0.02
CA SER A 114 10.88 21.54 -0.54
C SER A 114 9.70 21.55 -1.51
N ARG A 115 9.13 22.75 -1.75
CA ARG A 115 8.12 22.95 -2.80
C ARG A 115 8.63 22.59 -4.21
N GLN A 116 9.94 22.71 -4.45
CA GLN A 116 10.54 22.35 -5.74
C GLN A 116 10.57 20.83 -5.91
N ASP A 117 10.89 20.09 -4.84
CA ASP A 117 10.88 18.62 -4.88
C ASP A 117 9.49 18.08 -5.23
N ILE A 118 8.43 18.61 -4.60
CA ILE A 118 7.05 18.23 -4.88
C ILE A 118 6.70 18.49 -6.35
N LYS A 119 6.99 19.70 -6.85
CA LYS A 119 6.73 20.05 -8.27
C LYS A 119 7.47 19.13 -9.24
N ILE A 120 8.70 18.74 -8.94
CA ILE A 120 9.47 17.83 -9.79
C ILE A 120 8.87 16.42 -9.73
N ALA A 121 8.45 15.96 -8.55
CA ALA A 121 7.82 14.65 -8.37
C ALA A 121 6.48 14.56 -9.12
N GLU A 122 5.64 15.58 -9.03
CA GLU A 122 4.36 15.68 -9.75
C GLU A 122 4.56 15.70 -11.27
N LYS A 123 5.56 16.45 -11.77
CA LYS A 123 5.93 16.44 -13.20
C LYS A 123 6.35 15.06 -13.69
N LYS A 124 6.91 14.22 -12.82
CA LYS A 124 7.27 12.83 -13.12
C LYS A 124 6.06 11.88 -13.01
N ASN A 125 4.88 12.37 -12.65
CA ASN A 125 3.62 11.63 -12.58
C ASN A 125 2.48 12.34 -13.34
N PRO A 126 2.61 12.56 -14.66
CA PRO A 126 1.63 13.33 -15.45
C PRO A 126 0.24 12.68 -15.53
N SER A 127 0.15 11.37 -15.28
CA SER A 127 -1.11 10.62 -15.28
C SER A 127 -1.73 10.48 -13.89
N SER A 128 -1.21 11.20 -12.88
CA SER A 128 -1.70 11.18 -11.50
C SER A 128 -1.85 9.76 -10.92
N LYS A 129 -0.96 8.85 -11.32
CA LYS A 129 -1.02 7.46 -10.85
C LYS A 129 -0.79 7.41 -9.34
N PRO A 130 -1.56 6.59 -8.59
CA PRO A 130 -1.36 6.42 -7.16
C PRO A 130 0.08 6.08 -6.79
N PHE A 131 0.56 6.64 -5.69
CA PHE A 131 1.89 6.43 -5.10
C PHE A 131 3.10 6.88 -5.94
N VAL A 132 2.97 7.10 -7.24
CA VAL A 132 4.11 7.45 -8.12
C VAL A 132 4.76 8.77 -7.69
N THR A 133 3.97 9.79 -7.33
CA THR A 133 4.52 11.07 -6.83
C THR A 133 5.34 10.84 -5.56
N GLN A 134 4.84 10.06 -4.60
CA GLN A 134 5.56 9.78 -3.35
C GLN A 134 6.82 8.94 -3.60
N GLU A 135 6.77 7.99 -4.53
CA GLU A 135 7.94 7.23 -4.97
C GLU A 135 9.03 8.15 -5.55
N LYS A 136 8.66 9.05 -6.46
CA LYS A 136 9.59 10.00 -7.08
C LYS A 136 10.11 11.03 -6.09
N LEU A 137 9.29 11.43 -5.14
CA LEU A 137 9.71 12.31 -4.07
C LEU A 137 10.75 11.61 -3.18
N PHE A 138 10.48 10.37 -2.74
CA PHE A 138 11.41 9.57 -1.95
C PHE A 138 12.76 9.39 -2.64
N GLU A 139 12.77 9.04 -3.94
CA GLU A 139 13.99 8.90 -4.74
C GLU A 139 14.86 10.16 -4.74
N MET A 140 14.29 11.35 -4.58
CA MET A 140 15.02 12.63 -4.61
C MET A 140 15.48 13.12 -3.23
N ILE A 141 14.80 12.72 -2.16
CA ILE A 141 15.05 13.23 -0.81
C ILE A 141 15.74 12.23 0.12
N CYS A 142 15.73 10.94 -0.23
CA CYS A 142 16.40 9.91 0.55
C CYS A 142 17.92 10.10 0.48
N LEU A 143 18.55 10.19 1.64
CA LEU A 143 19.99 10.30 1.80
C LEU A 143 20.61 8.92 2.05
N GLU A 144 20.01 8.17 2.97
CA GLU A 144 20.48 6.86 3.41
C GLU A 144 19.28 5.97 3.69
N LYS A 145 19.41 4.66 3.46
CA LYS A 145 18.35 3.69 3.70
C LYS A 145 18.92 2.28 3.89
N THR A 146 18.24 1.49 4.69
CA THR A 146 18.50 0.05 4.79
C THR A 146 18.10 -0.68 3.49
N ALA A 147 18.56 -1.91 3.32
CA ALA A 147 18.40 -2.67 2.08
C ALA A 147 16.93 -2.98 1.73
N ALA A 148 16.03 -3.10 2.73
CA ALA A 148 14.62 -3.38 2.49
C ALA A 148 13.93 -2.31 1.61
N PHE A 149 14.39 -1.05 1.66
CA PHE A 149 13.91 0.04 0.80
C PHE A 149 14.37 -0.06 -0.67
N ALA A 150 15.07 -1.12 -1.07
CA ALA A 150 15.34 -1.44 -2.46
C ALA A 150 14.14 -2.11 -3.13
N ASP A 151 13.38 -2.93 -2.39
CA ASP A 151 12.19 -3.58 -2.92
C ASP A 151 11.05 -2.55 -3.07
N LYS A 152 10.62 -2.31 -4.31
CA LYS A 152 9.52 -1.37 -4.63
C LYS A 152 8.14 -2.01 -4.49
N GLU A 153 8.08 -3.33 -4.35
CA GLU A 153 6.85 -4.11 -4.26
C GLU A 153 6.50 -4.51 -2.84
N ASN A 154 7.43 -4.42 -1.89
CA ASN A 154 7.18 -4.64 -0.47
C ASN A 154 6.22 -3.57 0.10
N ALA A 155 4.94 -3.92 0.20
CA ALA A 155 3.90 -3.01 0.66
C ALA A 155 4.06 -2.62 2.14
N ALA A 156 4.52 -3.55 2.99
CA ALA A 156 4.75 -3.30 4.42
C ALA A 156 5.81 -2.22 4.68
N ILE A 157 6.75 -2.02 3.76
CA ILE A 157 7.73 -0.93 3.83
C ILE A 157 7.24 0.31 3.07
N ARG A 158 6.65 0.12 1.89
CA ARG A 158 6.33 1.25 1.00
C ARG A 158 5.11 2.04 1.45
N PHE A 159 4.09 1.37 1.97
CA PHE A 159 2.86 2.05 2.38
C PHE A 159 3.11 2.99 3.56
N PRO A 160 3.73 2.55 4.68
CA PRO A 160 4.04 3.44 5.80
C PRO A 160 5.05 4.53 5.43
N LEU A 161 6.01 4.23 4.54
CA LEU A 161 6.95 5.21 4.01
C LEU A 161 6.21 6.36 3.29
N TYR A 162 5.27 6.04 2.41
CA TYR A 162 4.54 7.08 1.66
C TYR A 162 3.64 7.90 2.57
N GLN A 163 2.97 7.28 3.56
CA GLN A 163 2.23 7.98 4.60
C GLN A 163 3.14 8.91 5.42
N ALA A 164 4.34 8.45 5.78
CA ALA A 164 5.32 9.26 6.52
C ALA A 164 5.78 10.47 5.70
N ILE A 165 6.08 10.28 4.41
CA ILE A 165 6.47 11.37 3.51
C ILE A 165 5.34 12.40 3.36
N GLU A 166 4.08 11.97 3.33
CA GLU A 166 2.93 12.87 3.33
C GLU A 166 2.80 13.63 4.66
N LYS A 167 2.96 12.95 5.81
CA LYS A 167 2.99 13.59 7.14
C LYS A 167 4.11 14.65 7.23
N LEU A 168 5.29 14.38 6.65
CA LEU A 168 6.41 15.31 6.61
C LEU A 168 6.11 16.58 5.79
N GLN A 169 5.28 16.49 4.76
CA GLN A 169 4.83 17.64 3.96
C GLN A 169 3.83 18.52 4.72
N ASN A 170 3.02 17.90 5.58
CA ASN A 170 1.89 18.52 6.26
C ASN A 170 2.13 18.79 7.76
N LYS A 171 3.40 18.92 8.20
CA LYS A 171 3.76 19.18 9.61
C LYS A 171 3.08 20.41 10.23
N LYS A 172 2.74 21.42 9.41
CA LYS A 172 2.06 22.64 9.87
C LYS A 172 0.65 22.68 9.28
N VAL A 173 -0.36 22.74 10.16
CA VAL A 173 -1.78 22.87 9.79
C VAL A 173 -2.19 24.34 9.88
N ALA A 174 -2.94 24.83 8.90
CA ALA A 174 -3.54 26.15 8.90
C ALA A 174 -5.07 26.03 8.80
N THR A 175 -5.80 26.94 9.46
CA THR A 175 -7.26 26.99 9.41
C THR A 175 -7.70 28.40 9.02
N LEU A 176 -8.50 28.51 7.96
CA LEU A 176 -9.17 29.76 7.62
C LEU A 176 -10.31 30.01 8.62
N LYS A 177 -10.27 31.15 9.31
CA LYS A 177 -11.35 31.59 10.18
C LYS A 177 -12.14 32.68 9.48
N LYS A 178 -13.46 32.51 9.36
CA LYS A 178 -14.37 33.58 8.95
C LYS A 178 -14.48 34.56 10.12
N LEU A 179 -14.30 35.85 9.83
CA LEU A 179 -14.51 36.94 10.79
C LEU A 179 -16.00 37.27 10.89
#